data_AF-A0A258QD20-F1
#
_entry.id   AF-A0A258QD20-F1
#
_cell.length_a   1.000
_cell.length_b   1.000
_cell.length_c   1.000
_cell.angle_alpha   90.00
_cell.angle_beta   90.00
_cell.angle_gamma   90.00
#
_symmetry.space_group_name_H-M   'P 1'
#
loop_
_entity.id
_entity.type
_entity.pdbx_description
1 polymer ?
#
loop_
_entity_poly.entity_id
_entity_poly.type
_entity_poly.pdbx_seq_one_letter_code
_entity_poly.pdbx_strand_id
1 'polypeptide(L)' 'EGPSKKDPLELVGKTENNRSVIFKARPDVVGLFVDVRIIEVKPNSLRAEFVGIHAMDQSRAAARHLVAAS' A
#
# COMPACT_ATOMS: atom_id res chain seq x y z
N GLU A 1 -23.24 -13.25 0.97
CA GLU A 1 -22.42 -12.07 0.60
C GLU A 1 -22.80 -10.94 1.53
N GLY A 2 -21.81 -10.29 2.12
CA GLY A 2 -21.96 -9.18 3.05
C GLY A 2 -20.73 -8.30 2.92
N PRO A 3 -20.74 -7.06 3.45
CA PRO A 3 -19.61 -6.17 3.33
C PRO A 3 -18.35 -6.90 3.80
N SER A 4 -17.28 -6.82 3.01
CA SER A 4 -15.99 -7.38 3.38
C SER A 4 -15.68 -6.96 4.81
N LYS A 5 -15.59 -7.92 5.74
CA LYS A 5 -15.26 -7.70 7.16
C LYS A 5 -13.84 -7.13 7.37
N LYS A 6 -13.14 -6.78 6.30
CA LYS A 6 -11.74 -6.36 6.33
C LYS A 6 -11.67 -4.88 6.68
N ASP A 7 -10.79 -4.60 7.63
CA ASP A 7 -10.45 -3.27 8.13
C ASP A 7 -10.34 -2.26 6.97
N PRO A 8 -11.06 -1.13 6.98
CA PRO A 8 -11.02 -0.13 5.91
C PRO A 8 -9.63 0.48 5.69
N LEU A 9 -8.71 0.27 6.63
CA LEU A 9 -7.30 0.67 6.51
C LEU A 9 -6.42 -0.42 5.89
N GLU A 10 -6.89 -1.66 5.72
CA GLU A 10 -6.16 -2.72 5.00
C GLU A 10 -6.29 -2.51 3.48
N LEU A 11 -5.16 -2.17 2.86
CA LEU A 11 -5.03 -2.07 1.41
C LEU A 11 -4.39 -3.35 0.84
N VAL A 12 -4.67 -3.60 -0.44
CA VAL A 12 -4.04 -4.68 -1.20
C VAL A 12 -3.27 -4.09 -2.37
N GLY A 13 -1.95 -4.28 -2.37
CA GLY A 13 -1.06 -3.96 -3.48
C GLY A 13 -0.63 -5.20 -4.26
N LYS A 14 -0.06 -4.99 -5.44
CA LYS A 14 0.57 -6.03 -6.26
C LYS A 14 2.07 -5.75 -6.38
N THR A 15 2.89 -6.79 -6.21
CA THR A 15 4.32 -6.72 -6.56
C THR A 15 4.53 -6.94 -8.05
N GLU A 16 5.75 -6.72 -8.54
CA GLU A 16 6.16 -7.07 -9.92
C GLU A 16 5.89 -8.54 -10.29
N ASN A 17 6.10 -9.47 -9.34
CA ASN A 17 5.80 -10.90 -9.54
C ASN A 17 4.31 -11.25 -9.28
N ASN A 18 3.40 -10.27 -9.40
CA ASN A 18 1.94 -10.38 -9.24
C ASN A 18 1.43 -10.95 -7.90
N ARG A 19 2.29 -11.03 -6.86
CA ARG A 19 1.90 -11.45 -5.52
C ARG A 19 1.08 -10.34 -4.86
N SER A 20 0.00 -10.73 -4.19
CA SER A 20 -0.81 -9.80 -3.40
C SER A 20 -0.12 -9.47 -2.08
N VAL A 21 0.01 -8.19 -1.76
CA VAL A 21 0.57 -7.70 -0.49
C VAL A 21 -0.52 -6.96 0.27
N ILE A 22 -0.79 -7.38 1.50
CA ILE A 22 -1.80 -6.79 2.38
C ILE A 22 -1.07 -5.98 3.45
N PHE A 23 -1.40 -4.69 3.59
CA PHE A 23 -0.77 -3.79 4.55
C PHE A 23 -1.76 -2.72 5.01
N LYS A 24 -1.52 -2.10 6.16
CA LYS A 24 -2.33 -0.98 6.64
C LYS A 24 -1.76 0.34 6.16
N ALA A 25 -2.59 1.19 5.56
CA ALA A 25 -2.23 2.54 5.16
C ALA A 25 -3.48 3.41 4.98
N ARG A 26 -3.28 4.72 4.77
CA ARG A 26 -4.37 5.62 4.40
C ARG A 26 -4.86 5.27 2.98
N PRO A 27 -6.18 5.20 2.72
CA PRO A 27 -6.71 4.84 1.39
C PRO A 27 -6.33 5.80 0.24
N ASP A 28 -5.90 7.01 0.57
CA ASP A 28 -5.48 8.03 -0.39
C ASP A 28 -4.20 7.67 -1.18
N VAL A 29 -3.38 6.75 -0.67
CA VAL A 29 -2.17 6.26 -1.36
C VAL A 29 -2.47 5.29 -2.51
N VAL A 30 -3.73 4.88 -2.71
CA VAL A 30 -4.11 4.01 -3.82
C VAL A 30 -3.75 4.66 -5.17
N GLY A 31 -3.19 3.85 -6.06
CA GLY A 31 -2.69 4.27 -7.38
C GLY A 31 -1.28 4.87 -7.36
N LEU A 32 -0.59 4.83 -6.21
CA LEU A 32 0.81 5.20 -6.05
C LEU A 32 1.68 3.97 -5.76
N PHE A 33 2.94 4.03 -6.17
CA PHE A 33 4.00 3.16 -5.72
C PHE A 33 4.35 3.49 -4.27
N VAL A 34 4.38 2.47 -3.45
CA VAL A 34 4.64 2.55 -2.02
C VAL A 34 5.69 1.54 -1.61
N ASP A 35 6.49 1.92 -0.64
CA ASP A 35 7.43 1.02 0.01
C ASP A 35 6.76 0.35 1.19
N VAL A 36 6.99 -0.96 1.29
CA VAL A 36 6.47 -1.79 2.38
C VAL A 36 7.55 -2.74 2.86
N ARG A 37 7.52 -3.07 4.16
CA ARG A 37 8.37 -4.10 4.75
C ARG A 37 7.56 -5.37 4.91
N ILE A 38 7.96 -6.45 4.23
CA ILE A 38 7.30 -7.75 4.37
C ILE A 38 7.56 -8.31 5.78
N ILE A 39 6.49 -8.66 6.49
CA ILE A 39 6.55 -9.22 7.85
C ILE A 39 6.00 -10.65 7.93
N GLU A 40 5.24 -11.10 6.93
CA GLU A 40 4.72 -12.47 6.88
C GLU A 40 4.56 -12.93 5.44
N VAL A 41 4.91 -14.19 5.19
CA VAL A 41 4.72 -14.85 3.89
C VAL A 41 3.63 -15.90 4.03
N LYS A 42 2.53 -15.77 3.27
CA LYS A 42 1.47 -16.78 3.14
C LYS A 42 1.47 -17.38 1.72
N PRO A 43 0.80 -18.52 1.49
CA PRO A 43 0.82 -19.20 0.19
C PRO A 43 0.43 -18.30 -1.00
N ASN A 44 -0.60 -17.46 -0.83
CA ASN A 44 -1.15 -16.62 -1.91
C ASN A 44 -1.01 -15.12 -1.64
N SER A 45 -0.41 -14.72 -0.53
CA SER A 45 -0.26 -13.32 -0.16
C SER A 45 0.92 -13.07 0.75
N LEU A 46 1.32 -11.82 0.81
CA LEU A 46 2.25 -11.28 1.79
C LEU A 46 1.49 -10.39 2.76
N ARG A 47 1.94 -10.33 4.02
CA ARG A 47 1.61 -9.20 4.90
C ARG A 47 2.82 -8.28 5.04
N ALA A 48 2.56 -6.99 5.09
CA ALA A 48 3.60 -6.00 5.18
C ALA A 48 3.19 -4.82 6.07
N GLU A 49 4.21 -4.10 6.56
CA GLU A 49 4.06 -2.79 7.18
C GLU A 49 4.33 -1.71 6.14
N PHE A 50 3.50 -0.66 6.12
CA PHE A 50 3.72 0.49 5.25
C PHE A 50 4.93 1.29 5.72
N VAL A 51 5.85 1.59 4.80
CA VAL A 51 7.05 2.40 5.08
C VAL A 51 6.87 3.83 4.59
N GLY A 52 6.30 4.01 3.39
CA GLY A 52 6.12 5.33 2.81
C GLY A 52 5.72 5.28 1.34
N ILE A 53 5.52 6.46 0.74
CA ILE A 53 5.35 6.58 -0.71
C ILE A 53 6.74 6.51 -1.36
N HIS A 54 6.88 5.64 -2.36
CA HIS A 54 8.15 5.42 -3.05
C HIS A 54 8.59 6.68 -3.80
N ALA A 55 9.90 6.87 -3.95
CA ALA A 55 10.51 8.04 -4.59
C ALA A 55 9.89 8.37 -5.96
N MET A 56 9.54 7.35 -6.75
CA MET A 56 8.94 7.49 -8.08
C MET A 56 7.62 8.25 -8.10
N ASP A 57 6.86 8.21 -7.00
CA ASP A 57 5.54 8.84 -6.91
C ASP A 57 5.48 10.02 -5.94
N GLN A 58 6.62 10.50 -5.44
CA GLN A 58 6.70 11.66 -4.54
C GLN A 58 6.04 12.91 -5.15
N SER A 59 6.32 13.24 -6.42
CA SER A 59 5.70 14.40 -7.08
C SER A 59 4.19 14.26 -7.23
N ARG A 60 3.69 13.05 -7.55
CA ARG A 60 2.26 12.75 -7.65
C ARG A 60 1.58 12.80 -6.27
N ALA A 61 2.27 12.36 -5.23
CA ALA A 61 1.80 12.44 -3.85
C ALA A 61 1.77 13.89 -3.34
N ALA A 62 2.78 14.70 -3.65
CA ALA A 62 2.85 16.11 -3.28
C ALA A 62 1.70 16.91 -3.93
N ALA A 63 1.42 16.66 -5.21
CA ALA A 63 0.28 17.25 -5.92
C ALA A 63 -1.09 16.88 -5.30
N ARG A 64 -1.14 15.78 -4.54
CA ARG A 64 -2.32 15.32 -3.79
C ARG A 64 -2.27 15.68 -2.30
N HIS A 65 -1.27 16.46 -1.87
CA HIS A 65 -1.03 16.85 -0.47
C HIS A 65 -0.86 15.64 0.49
N LEU A 66 -0.31 14.53 0.00
CA LEU A 66 -0.10 13.31 0.79
C LEU A 66 1.27 13.27 1.46
N VAL A 67 2.22 14.06 0.96
CA VAL A 67 3.56 14.26 1.52
C VAL A 67 3.85 15.75 1.59
N ALA A 68 4.75 16.14 2.49
CA ALA A 68 5.27 17.50 2.50
C ALA A 68 5.90 17.78 1.13
N ALA A 69 5.68 18.99 0.60
CA ALA A 69 6.38 19.43 -0.60
C ALA A 69 7.88 19.49 -0.24
N SER A 70 8.66 18.64 -0.89
CA SER A 70 10.12 18.63 -0.86
C SER A 70 10.69 19.67 -1.81
#